data_AF-R9XF95-F1
#
_entry.id   AF-R9XF95-F1
#
_cell.length_a   1.000
_cell.length_b   1.000
_cell.length_c   1.000
_cell.angle_alpha   90.00
_cell.angle_beta   90.00
_cell.angle_gamma   90.00
#
_symmetry.space_group_name_H-M   'P 1'
#
loop_
_entity.id
_entity.type
_entity.pdbx_description
1 polymer ?
#
loop_
_entity_poly.entity_id
_entity_poly.type
_entity_poly.pdbx_seq_one_letter_code
_entity_poly.pdbx_strand_id
1 'polypeptide(L)'
;MFLVPCKVRYSGPTAEFQSLNHIRGRKIVGKDILSKFPDSNAYLARPDNVATLNAILNCERDGNYQRLLSELHKFHENLDLNDAIHAST
;
A
#
# COMPACT_ATOMS: atom_id res chain seq x y z
N MET A 1 -0.29 3.00 6.68
CA MET A 1 -0.08 1.54 6.61
C MET A 1 1.00 1.24 5.56
N PHE A 2 1.79 0.18 5.73
CA PHE A 2 2.89 -0.18 4.82
C PHE A 2 2.66 -1.56 4.21
N LEU A 3 2.73 -1.67 2.89
CA LEU A 3 2.76 -2.93 2.16
C LEU A 3 4.21 -3.22 1.80
N VAL A 4 4.85 -4.11 2.57
CA VAL A 4 6.31 -4.31 2.52
C VAL A 4 6.71 -5.42 1.54
N PRO A 5 7.90 -5.34 0.88
CA PRO A 5 8.32 -6.31 -0.14
C PRO A 5 8.90 -7.61 0.46
N CYS A 6 8.41 -8.02 1.63
CA CYS A 6 8.86 -9.22 2.33
C CYS A 6 7.75 -9.83 3.20
N LYS A 7 7.78 -11.16 3.34
CA LYS A 7 6.86 -11.87 4.23
C LYS A 7 7.25 -11.69 5.68
N VAL A 8 6.36 -11.09 6.47
CA VAL A 8 6.46 -11.01 7.94
C VAL A 8 5.58 -12.09 8.52
N ARG A 9 6.15 -13.01 9.32
CA ARG A 9 5.39 -14.12 9.93
C ARG A 9 4.73 -13.75 11.25
N TYR A 10 5.23 -12.72 11.91
CA TYR A 10 4.70 -12.23 13.18
C TYR A 10 3.58 -11.22 12.91
N SER A 11 2.42 -11.42 13.55
CA SER A 11 1.21 -10.60 13.36
C SER A 11 0.81 -9.81 14.61
N GLY A 12 1.67 -9.77 15.63
CA GLY A 12 1.43 -9.00 16.85
C GLY A 12 1.95 -7.56 16.78
N PRO A 13 1.80 -6.78 17.86
CA PRO A 13 2.32 -5.42 17.95
C PRO A 13 3.84 -5.36 17.79
N THR A 14 4.34 -4.41 17.00
CA THR A 14 5.78 -4.21 16.79
C THR A 14 6.11 -2.75 16.52
N ALA A 15 7.34 -2.36 16.88
CA ALA A 15 7.93 -1.06 16.54
C ALA A 15 8.78 -1.10 15.26
N GLU A 16 9.00 -2.27 14.65
CA GLU A 16 9.89 -2.47 13.48
C GLU A 16 9.55 -1.53 12.30
N PHE A 17 8.28 -1.15 12.16
CA PHE A 17 7.80 -0.31 11.06
C PHE A 17 7.59 1.16 11.45
N GLN A 18 8.07 1.59 12.62
CA GLN A 18 8.00 3.01 13.03
C GLN A 18 9.04 3.86 12.29
N SER A 19 10.22 3.29 11.98
CA SER A 19 11.24 3.98 11.17
C SER A 19 10.98 3.73 9.68
N LEU A 20 10.55 4.77 8.97
CA LEU A 20 9.97 4.71 7.62
C LEU A 20 10.91 4.23 6.50
N ASN A 21 12.19 4.03 6.79
CA ASN A 21 13.23 3.96 5.75
C ASN A 21 13.91 2.60 5.66
N HIS A 22 13.83 1.75 6.68
CA HIS A 22 14.54 0.47 6.69
C HIS A 22 13.73 -0.65 7.33
N ILE A 23 13.81 -1.84 6.74
CA ILE A 23 13.31 -3.08 7.34
C ILE A 23 14.47 -4.08 7.35
N ARG A 24 14.85 -4.55 8.54
CA ARG A 24 15.95 -5.53 8.73
C ARG A 24 17.25 -5.13 8.02
N GLY A 25 17.63 -3.85 8.19
CA GLY A 25 18.84 -3.29 7.58
C GLY A 25 18.76 -3.01 6.08
N ARG A 26 17.62 -3.28 5.41
CA ARG A 26 17.42 -2.97 3.99
C ARG A 26 16.62 -1.70 3.85
N LYS A 27 17.17 -0.75 3.10
CA LYS A 27 16.45 0.49 2.77
C LYS A 27 15.25 0.19 1.89
N ILE A 28 14.14 0.85 2.15
CA ILE A 28 12.91 0.76 1.37
C ILE A 28 12.49 2.14 0.86
N VAL A 29 11.76 2.15 -0.23
CA VAL A 29 11.07 3.31 -0.79
C VAL A 29 9.60 2.96 -0.92
N GLY A 30 8.71 3.93 -0.77
CA GLY A 30 7.28 3.69 -0.88
C GLY A 30 6.55 4.81 -1.61
N LYS A 31 5.43 4.46 -2.24
CA LYS A 31 4.48 5.41 -2.82
C LYS A 31 3.10 5.18 -2.27
N ASP A 32 2.40 6.27 -2.00
CA ASP A 32 1.03 6.22 -1.52
C ASP A 32 0.07 5.81 -2.64
N ILE A 33 -0.79 4.84 -2.34
CA ILE A 33 -1.82 4.35 -3.26
C ILE A 33 -3.13 5.13 -3.12
N LEU A 34 -3.37 5.77 -1.98
CA LEU A 34 -4.64 6.49 -1.73
C LEU A 34 -4.82 7.68 -2.66
N SER A 35 -3.73 8.22 -3.20
CA SER A 35 -3.77 9.26 -4.24
C SER A 35 -4.60 8.90 -5.49
N LYS A 36 -4.83 7.60 -5.78
CA LYS A 36 -5.72 7.15 -6.88
C LYS A 36 -7.22 7.21 -6.51
N PHE A 37 -7.55 7.39 -5.23
CA PHE A 37 -8.92 7.40 -4.72
C PHE A 37 -9.21 8.69 -3.92
N PRO A 38 -9.13 9.88 -4.54
CA PRO A 38 -9.21 11.16 -3.84
C PRO A 38 -10.54 11.37 -3.10
N ASP A 39 -11.63 10.80 -3.61
CA ASP A 39 -12.98 10.93 -3.05
C ASP A 39 -13.37 9.77 -2.13
N SER A 40 -12.44 8.88 -1.82
CA SER A 40 -12.68 7.70 -0.99
C SER A 40 -11.96 7.78 0.34
N ASN A 41 -12.58 7.19 1.36
CA ASN A 41 -11.96 6.98 2.66
C ASN A 41 -11.40 5.55 2.75
N ALA A 42 -10.21 5.41 3.34
CA ALA A 42 -9.60 4.11 3.60
C ALA A 42 -9.75 3.71 5.07
N TYR A 43 -10.07 2.44 5.30
CA TYR A 43 -10.30 1.90 6.64
C TYR A 43 -9.61 0.54 6.82
N LEU A 44 -9.12 0.29 8.04
CA LEU A 44 -8.66 -1.02 8.50
C LEU A 44 -9.70 -1.56 9.49
N ALA A 45 -10.52 -2.50 9.02
CA ALA A 45 -11.53 -3.16 9.84
C ALA A 45 -10.93 -4.37 10.58
N ARG A 46 -11.15 -4.42 11.89
CA ARG A 46 -10.95 -5.57 12.78
C ARG A 46 -12.30 -5.92 13.40
N PRO A 47 -12.50 -7.16 13.89
CA PRO A 47 -13.78 -7.58 14.46
C PRO A 47 -14.33 -6.64 15.55
N ASP A 48 -13.45 -5.96 16.28
CA ASP A 48 -13.74 -5.10 17.43
C ASP A 48 -13.52 -3.60 17.17
N ASN A 49 -12.93 -3.22 16.04
CA ASN A 49 -12.48 -1.85 15.81
C ASN A 49 -12.29 -1.53 14.32
N VAL A 50 -12.67 -0.32 13.91
CA VAL A 50 -12.38 0.21 12.58
C VAL A 50 -11.48 1.44 12.72
N ALA A 51 -10.28 1.36 12.16
CA ALA A 51 -9.33 2.48 12.13
C ALA A 51 -9.33 3.15 10.76
N THR A 52 -9.37 4.49 10.72
CA THR A 52 -9.16 5.25 9.49
C THR A 52 -7.69 5.21 9.07
N LEU A 53 -7.44 5.11 7.77
CA LEU A 53 -6.10 5.12 7.19
C LEU A 53 -5.91 6.40 6.38
N ASN A 54 -4.93 7.21 6.78
CA ASN A 54 -4.61 8.46 6.06
C ASN A 54 -3.62 8.24 4.90
N ALA A 55 -2.95 7.08 4.86
CA ALA A 55 -2.00 6.72 3.81
C ALA A 55 -1.81 5.20 3.78
N ILE A 56 -1.65 4.65 2.58
CA ILE A 56 -1.23 3.25 2.37
C ILE A 56 -0.05 3.27 1.41
N LEU A 57 1.13 3.00 1.94
CA LEU A 57 2.37 3.05 1.17
C LEU A 57 2.67 1.66 0.60
N ASN A 58 2.65 1.53 -0.72
CA ASN A 58 3.20 0.38 -1.41
C ASN A 58 4.72 0.51 -1.43
N CYS A 59 5.43 -0.40 -0.77
CA CYS A 59 6.87 -0.30 -0.57
C CYS A 59 7.65 -1.33 -1.36
N GLU A 60 8.88 -0.96 -1.71
CA GLU A 60 9.84 -1.78 -2.42
C GLU A 60 11.25 -1.51 -1.87
N ARG A 61 12.20 -2.43 -2.10
CA ARG A 61 13.60 -2.21 -1.73
C ARG A 61 14.19 -1.04 -2.53
N ASP A 62 15.06 -0.27 -1.89
CA ASP A 62 15.85 0.75 -2.58
C ASP A 62 16.65 0.11 -3.73
N GLY A 63 16.61 0.73 -4.92
CA GLY A 63 17.13 0.16 -6.16
C GLY A 63 16.11 -0.55 -7.05
N ASN A 64 14.95 -0.94 -6.51
CA ASN A 64 13.86 -1.60 -7.27
C ASN A 64 12.72 -0.64 -7.63
N TYR A 65 12.97 0.67 -7.67
CA TYR A 65 11.94 1.69 -7.87
C TYR A 65 11.12 1.50 -9.16
N GLN A 66 11.74 1.00 -10.24
CA GLN A 66 11.02 0.70 -11.48
C GLN A 66 9.97 -0.41 -11.31
N ARG A 67 10.26 -1.43 -10.50
CA ARG A 67 9.28 -2.46 -10.15
C ARG A 67 8.11 -1.86 -9.39
N LEU A 68 8.38 -0.99 -8.42
CA LEU A 68 7.33 -0.28 -7.67
C LEU A 68 6.41 0.51 -8.61
N LEU A 69 6.98 1.27 -9.55
CA LEU A 69 6.18 2.00 -10.55
C LEU A 69 5.38 1.08 -11.45
N SER A 70 5.99 -0.01 -11.94
CA SER A 70 5.33 -0.97 -12.83
C SER A 70 4.14 -1.66 -12.15
N GLU A 71 4.29 -2.09 -10.90
CA GLU A 71 3.20 -2.74 -10.17
C GLU A 71 2.06 -1.77 -9.84
N LEU A 72 2.39 -0.51 -9.48
CA LEU A 72 1.37 0.53 -9.30
C LEU A 72 0.63 0.85 -10.60
N HIS A 73 1.34 0.89 -11.72
CA HIS A 73 0.73 1.09 -13.03
C HIS A 73 -0.29 0.00 -13.37
N LYS A 74 0.10 -1.27 -13.24
CA LYS A 74 -0.82 -2.41 -13.47
C LYS A 74 -2.05 -2.36 -12.57
N PHE A 75 -1.85 -1.95 -11.31
CA PHE A 75 -2.96 -1.77 -10.38
C PHE A 75 -3.91 -0.65 -10.83
N HIS A 76 -3.37 0.50 -11.24
CA HIS A 76 -4.19 1.60 -11.76
C HIS A 76 -4.93 1.22 -13.05
N GLU A 77 -4.27 0.56 -14.00
CA GLU A 77 -4.91 0.06 -15.23
C GLU A 77 -6.08 -0.90 -14.91
N ASN A 78 -5.91 -1.75 -13.90
CA ASN A 78 -6.98 -2.66 -13.49
C ASN A 78 -8.19 -1.91 -12.92
N LEU A 79 -7.97 -0.86 -12.14
CA LEU A 79 -9.05 -0.01 -11.61
C LEU A 79 -9.76 0.74 -12.74
N ASP A 80 -8.99 1.37 -13.63
CA ASP A 80 -9.54 2.12 -14.76
C ASP A 80 -10.39 1.21 -15.67
N LEU A 81 -9.94 -0.02 -15.90
CA LEU A 81 -10.72 -1.03 -16.62
C LEU A 81 -12.00 -1.43 -15.88
N ASN A 82 -11.91 -1.67 -14.57
CA ASN A 82 -13.07 -2.02 -13.76
C ASN A 82 -14.13 -0.92 -13.78
N ASP A 83 -13.71 0.33 -13.64
CA ASP A 83 -14.61 1.49 -13.68
C ASP A 83 -15.25 1.62 -15.05
N ALA A 84 -14.50 1.43 -16.15
CA ALA A 84 -15.04 1.46 -17.51
C ALA A 84 -16.10 0.37 -17.76
N ILE A 85 -15.95 -0.81 -17.15
CA ILE A 85 -16.92 -1.91 -17.26
C ILE A 85 -18.23 -1.56 -16.54
N HIS A 86 -18.14 -0.88 -15.40
CA HIS A 86 -19.28 -0.60 -14.52
C HIS A 86 -19.88 0.80 -14.67
N ALA A 87 -19.30 1.69 -15.48
CA ALA A 87 -19.75 3.06 -15.69
C ALA A 87 -21.14 3.20 -16.36
N SER A 88 -21.76 2.12 -16.81
CA SER A 88 -23.02 2.12 -17.58
C SER A 88 -24.13 1.23 -17.01
N THR A 89 -24.14 1.00 -15.70
CA THR A 89 -25.30 0.46 -14.95
C THR A 89 -25.79 1.47 -13.95
#